data_AF-A0A1I5DHQ4-F1
#
_entry.id   AF-A0A1I5DHQ4-F1
#
_cell.length_a   1.000
_cell.length_b   1.000
_cell.length_c   1.000
_cell.angle_alpha   90.00
_cell.angle_beta   90.00
_cell.angle_gamma   90.00
#
_symmetry.space_group_name_H-M   'P 1'
#
loop_
_entity.id
_entity.type
_entity.pdbx_description
1 polymer ?
#
loop_
_entity_poly.entity_id
_entity_poly.type
_entity_poly.pdbx_seq_one_letter_code
_entity_poly.pdbx_strand_id
1 'polypeptide(L)'
;MDQGIGEVGCDFDADGFAFAIYKGETDSIDYWHGQRDKFAIFEENKVGSRNGIKQVTKGAVGQSLCSQVIEVGSGSVSVQFGYDADKKQSDEATCAKAMEVAEVVEPKLPK
;
A
#
# COMPACT_ATOMS: atom_id res chain seq x y z
N MET A 1 2.76 -0.46 18.18
CA MET A 1 2.41 0.88 17.66
C MET A 1 1.43 0.63 16.53
N ASP A 2 0.25 1.22 16.59
CA ASP A 2 -0.70 1.20 15.48
C ASP A 2 -0.11 2.04 14.35
N GLN A 3 0.25 1.38 13.24
CA GLN A 3 0.82 2.05 12.07
C GLN A 3 -0.27 2.72 11.21
N GLY A 4 -1.55 2.66 11.63
CA GLY A 4 -2.69 3.14 10.83
C GLY A 4 -2.94 2.26 9.61
N ILE A 5 -2.49 1.01 9.66
CA ILE A 5 -2.43 0.11 8.52
C ILE A 5 -3.73 -0.72 8.39
N GLY A 6 -4.60 -0.71 9.40
CA GLY A 6 -5.81 -1.55 9.41
C GLY A 6 -5.53 -3.00 9.81
N GLU A 7 -6.55 -3.86 9.75
CA GLU A 7 -6.42 -5.29 10.09
C GLU A 7 -5.69 -6.05 8.96
N VAL A 8 -4.77 -6.95 9.33
CA VAL A 8 -4.07 -7.81 8.36
C VAL A 8 -5.08 -8.80 7.76
N GLY A 9 -5.32 -8.69 6.46
CA GLY A 9 -6.17 -9.61 5.71
C GLY A 9 -5.39 -10.81 5.18
N CYS A 10 -4.28 -10.54 4.49
CA CYS A 10 -3.37 -11.56 3.97
C CYS A 10 -1.93 -11.13 4.26
N ASP A 11 -1.10 -12.06 4.70
CA ASP A 11 0.34 -11.86 4.87
C ASP A 11 1.07 -13.03 4.21
N PHE A 12 2.04 -12.72 3.37
CA PHE A 12 2.85 -13.68 2.64
C PHE A 12 4.30 -13.23 2.68
N ASP A 13 5.10 -14.04 3.35
CA ASP A 13 6.55 -13.88 3.44
C ASP A 13 7.22 -15.01 2.66
N ALA A 14 8.08 -14.63 1.71
CA ALA A 14 8.86 -15.55 0.90
C ALA A 14 10.31 -15.05 0.81
N ASP A 15 11.23 -15.94 0.46
CA ASP A 15 12.65 -15.60 0.32
C ASP A 15 12.85 -14.51 -0.75
N GLY A 16 13.04 -13.26 -0.30
CA GLY A 16 13.25 -12.10 -1.16
C GLY A 16 12.20 -11.02 -1.13
N PHE A 17 11.00 -11.30 -0.63
CA PHE A 17 9.94 -10.31 -0.60
C PHE A 17 8.87 -10.66 0.43
N ALA A 18 8.29 -9.60 0.99
CA ALA A 18 7.12 -9.67 1.84
C ALA A 18 5.96 -8.96 1.15
N PHE A 19 4.75 -9.49 1.36
CA PHE A 19 3.52 -8.95 0.83
C PHE A 19 2.44 -9.02 1.89
N ALA A 20 1.75 -7.91 2.10
CA ALA A 20 0.61 -7.86 2.98
C ALA A 20 -0.55 -7.08 2.36
N ILE A 21 -1.77 -7.58 2.59
CA ILE A 21 -3.01 -6.84 2.33
C ILE A 21 -3.59 -6.46 3.68
N TYR A 22 -3.89 -5.18 3.83
CA TYR A 22 -4.53 -4.68 5.03
C TYR A 22 -5.87 -4.05 4.71
N LYS A 23 -6.80 -4.15 5.66
CA LYS A 23 -8.15 -3.63 5.57
C LYS A 23 -8.33 -2.51 6.59
N GLY A 24 -8.56 -1.29 6.13
CA GLY A 24 -8.88 -0.15 6.96
C GLY A 24 -10.37 0.19 6.83
N GLU A 25 -11.21 -0.29 7.75
CA GLU A 25 -12.67 -0.05 7.68
C GLU A 25 -13.05 1.43 7.82
N THR A 26 -12.23 2.19 8.55
CA THR A 26 -12.41 3.64 8.79
C THR A 26 -11.39 4.49 8.05
N ASP A 27 -10.45 3.86 7.34
CA ASP A 27 -9.28 4.53 6.78
C ASP A 27 -9.57 4.91 5.33
N SER A 28 -10.52 5.83 5.12
CA SER A 28 -10.84 6.36 3.80
C SER A 28 -9.65 7.12 3.18
N ILE A 29 -9.78 7.54 1.93
CA ILE A 29 -8.79 8.41 1.27
C ILE A 29 -8.54 9.70 2.09
N ASP A 30 -9.58 10.30 2.68
CA ASP A 30 -9.44 11.48 3.54
C ASP A 30 -8.60 11.22 4.79
N TYR A 31 -8.72 10.03 5.39
CA TYR A 31 -7.88 9.62 6.52
C TYR A 31 -6.40 9.61 6.13
N TRP A 32 -6.07 9.07 4.94
CA TRP A 32 -4.70 9.06 4.43
C TRP A 32 -4.19 10.47 4.11
N HIS A 33 -5.04 11.35 3.59
CA HIS A 33 -4.71 12.77 3.42
C HIS A 33 -4.34 13.45 4.75
N GLY A 34 -5.08 13.17 5.82
CA GLY A 34 -4.78 13.67 7.16
C GLY A 34 -3.42 13.21 7.71
N GLN A 35 -2.83 12.17 7.09
CA GLN A 35 -1.54 11.60 7.48
C GLN A 35 -0.41 11.86 6.47
N ARG A 36 -0.65 12.68 5.44
CA ARG A 36 0.30 12.94 4.35
C ARG A 36 1.73 13.22 4.82
N ASP A 37 1.88 13.95 5.93
CA ASP A 37 3.19 14.32 6.50
C ASP A 37 4.02 13.13 7.03
N LYS A 38 3.43 11.94 7.18
CA LYS A 38 4.16 10.72 7.57
C LYS A 38 4.89 10.06 6.39
N PHE A 39 4.57 10.49 5.18
CA PHE A 39 5.05 9.85 3.95
C PHE A 39 6.10 10.70 3.24
N ALA A 40 7.11 10.03 2.68
CA ALA A 40 8.06 10.64 1.77
C ALA A 40 7.51 10.68 0.35
N ILE A 41 6.77 9.63 -0.03
CA ILE A 41 6.01 9.57 -1.27
C ILE A 41 4.55 9.46 -0.88
N PHE A 42 3.73 10.36 -1.39
CA PHE A 42 2.27 10.33 -1.26
C PHE A 42 1.67 10.89 -2.53
N GLU A 43 1.16 10.01 -3.38
CA GLU A 43 0.65 10.36 -4.70
C GLU A 43 -0.71 9.71 -4.92
N GLU A 44 -1.72 10.54 -5.16
CA GLU A 44 -3.04 10.08 -5.61
C GLU A 44 -2.94 9.47 -7.00
N ASN A 45 -3.69 8.39 -7.22
CA ASN A 45 -3.73 7.68 -8.48
C ASN A 45 -5.06 6.95 -8.68
N LYS A 46 -5.11 6.13 -9.73
CA LYS A 46 -6.19 5.18 -9.99
C LYS A 46 -5.64 3.76 -9.91
N VAL A 47 -6.41 2.88 -9.27
CA VAL A 47 -6.23 1.43 -9.35
C VAL A 47 -7.46 0.90 -10.07
N GLY A 48 -7.30 0.52 -11.33
CA GLY A 48 -8.43 0.19 -12.21
C GLY A 48 -9.46 1.32 -12.23
N SER A 49 -10.67 1.06 -11.71
CA SER A 49 -11.77 2.03 -11.66
C SER A 49 -11.81 2.88 -10.39
N ARG A 50 -11.06 2.51 -9.35
CA ARG A 50 -11.11 3.11 -8.01
C ARG A 50 -10.04 4.16 -7.80
N ASN A 51 -10.31 5.10 -6.89
CA ASN A 51 -9.28 6.00 -6.39
C ASN A 51 -8.27 5.20 -5.56
N GLY A 52 -7.02 5.65 -5.59
CA GLY A 52 -5.97 5.07 -4.79
C GLY A 52 -4.90 6.07 -4.41
N ILE A 53 -3.99 5.62 -3.55
CA ILE A 53 -2.81 6.39 -3.12
C ILE A 53 -1.60 5.46 -3.13
N LYS A 54 -0.56 5.86 -3.86
CA LYS A 54 0.78 5.30 -3.70
C LYS A 54 1.47 6.00 -2.53
N GLN A 55 1.99 5.23 -1.58
CA GLN A 55 2.67 5.80 -0.42
C GLN A 55 3.92 5.02 0.02
N VAL A 56 4.94 5.78 0.44
CA VAL A 56 6.16 5.28 1.10
C VAL A 56 6.36 6.10 2.36
N THR A 57 6.44 5.45 3.53
CA THR A 57 6.66 6.13 4.80
C THR A 57 8.06 6.74 4.85
N LYS A 58 8.22 7.89 5.52
CA LYS A 58 9.54 8.57 5.60
C LYS A 58 10.67 7.68 6.13
N GLY A 59 10.35 6.75 7.03
CA GLY A 59 11.30 5.80 7.58
C GLY A 59 11.67 4.64 6.67
N ALA A 60 10.94 4.42 5.57
CA ALA A 60 11.10 3.29 4.67
C ALA A 60 11.74 3.67 3.31
N VAL A 61 12.10 4.94 3.12
CA VAL A 61 12.77 5.41 1.89
C VAL A 61 14.06 4.62 1.69
N GLY A 62 14.20 3.99 0.51
CA GLY A 62 15.36 3.16 0.19
C GLY A 62 15.39 1.80 0.90
N GLN A 63 14.34 1.44 1.63
CA GLN A 63 14.17 0.11 2.25
C GLN A 63 13.29 -0.81 1.40
N SER A 64 13.07 -0.45 0.14
CA SER A 64 12.32 -1.27 -0.83
C SER A 64 10.93 -1.67 -0.32
N LEU A 65 10.21 -0.76 0.35
CA LEU A 65 8.86 -0.97 0.88
C LEU A 65 7.92 0.11 0.35
N CYS A 66 6.78 -0.31 -0.21
CA CYS A 66 5.76 0.60 -0.71
C CYS A 66 4.35 0.06 -0.44
N SER A 67 3.38 0.95 -0.28
CA SER A 67 1.98 0.59 -0.14
C SER A 67 1.13 1.30 -1.19
N GLN A 68 0.19 0.56 -1.77
CA GLN A 68 -0.83 1.06 -2.69
C GLN A 68 -2.20 0.91 -2.02
N VAL A 69 -2.81 2.04 -1.68
CA VAL A 69 -4.15 2.12 -1.10
C VAL A 69 -5.19 2.11 -2.22
N ILE A 70 -6.32 1.43 -1.99
CA ILE A 70 -7.47 1.34 -2.87
C ILE A 70 -8.72 1.74 -2.06
N GLU A 71 -9.48 2.72 -2.54
CA GLU A 71 -10.73 3.14 -1.90
C GLU A 71 -11.83 2.08 -2.04
N VAL A 72 -12.48 1.69 -0.92
CA VAL A 72 -13.55 0.70 -0.91
C VAL A 72 -14.67 1.14 0.03
N GLY A 73 -15.82 1.54 -0.52
CA GLY A 73 -16.95 2.02 0.27
C GLY A 73 -16.55 3.22 1.13
N SER A 74 -16.68 3.09 2.45
CA SER A 74 -16.27 4.11 3.42
C SER A 74 -14.82 3.97 3.92
N GLY A 75 -14.09 2.93 3.50
CA GLY A 75 -12.75 2.61 3.98
C GLY A 75 -11.76 2.41 2.84
N SER A 76 -10.71 1.64 3.11
CA SER A 76 -9.71 1.28 2.10
C SER A 76 -9.14 -0.12 2.30
N VAL A 77 -8.51 -0.60 1.23
CA VAL A 77 -7.62 -1.75 1.26
C VAL A 77 -6.23 -1.26 0.88
N SER A 78 -5.22 -1.60 1.69
CA SER A 78 -3.83 -1.28 1.40
C SER A 78 -3.08 -2.53 0.98
N VAL A 79 -2.50 -2.50 -0.20
CA VAL A 79 -1.56 -3.52 -0.69
C VAL A 79 -0.15 -3.05 -0.42
N GLN A 80 0.52 -3.68 0.54
CA GLN A 80 1.91 -3.42 0.86
C GLN A 80 2.80 -4.48 0.22
N PHE A 81 3.86 -4.03 -0.41
CA PHE A 81 4.88 -4.89 -0.99
C PHE A 81 6.26 -4.40 -0.55
N GLY A 82 7.10 -5.35 -0.13
CA GLY A 82 8.48 -5.10 0.27
C GLY A 82 9.42 -6.11 -0.36
N TYR A 83 10.58 -5.68 -0.85
CA TYR A 83 11.69 -6.59 -1.15
C TYR A 83 12.70 -6.57 -0.01
N ASP A 84 13.52 -7.62 0.10
CA ASP A 84 14.66 -7.59 1.01
C ASP A 84 15.58 -6.41 0.65
N ALA A 85 16.02 -5.65 1.66
CA ALA A 85 16.89 -4.49 1.48
C ALA A 85 18.19 -4.84 0.72
N ASP A 86 18.66 -6.09 0.84
CA ASP A 86 19.87 -6.58 0.18
C ASP A 86 19.69 -6.83 -1.33
N LYS A 87 18.44 -6.92 -1.82
CA LYS A 87 18.11 -7.21 -3.24
C LYS A 87 18.07 -5.96 -4.14
N LYS A 88 18.49 -4.78 -3.63
CA LYS A 88 18.70 -3.51 -4.40
C LYS A 88 17.49 -3.03 -5.22
N GLN A 89 16.27 -3.15 -4.71
CA GLN A 89 15.08 -2.61 -5.37
C GLN A 89 14.83 -1.16 -4.95
N SER A 90 14.43 -0.30 -5.87
CA SER A 90 14.12 1.12 -5.58
C SER A 90 12.68 1.28 -5.08
N ASP A 91 12.38 2.44 -4.49
CA ASP A 91 11.01 2.82 -4.12
C ASP A 91 10.08 2.72 -5.34
N GLU A 92 10.54 3.17 -6.53
CA GLU A 92 9.76 3.10 -7.77
C GLU A 92 9.42 1.68 -8.20
N ALA A 93 10.42 0.78 -8.24
CA ALA A 93 10.20 -0.60 -8.65
C ALA A 93 9.34 -1.37 -7.63
N THR A 94 9.51 -1.08 -6.34
CA THR A 94 8.68 -1.65 -5.28
C THR A 94 7.23 -1.17 -5.40
N CYS A 95 7.02 0.14 -5.60
CA CYS A 95 5.68 0.70 -5.79
C CYS A 95 5.01 0.20 -7.06
N ALA A 96 5.75 -0.01 -8.15
CA ALA A 96 5.21 -0.60 -9.37
C ALA A 96 4.67 -2.01 -9.11
N LYS A 97 5.38 -2.83 -8.32
CA LYS A 97 4.88 -4.15 -7.93
C LYS A 97 3.66 -4.08 -7.00
N ALA A 98 3.65 -3.15 -6.05
CA ALA A 98 2.47 -2.92 -5.21
C ALA A 98 1.24 -2.52 -6.05
N MET A 99 1.41 -1.67 -7.07
CA MET A 99 0.34 -1.31 -8.01
C MET A 99 -0.15 -2.52 -8.83
N GLU A 100 0.77 -3.32 -9.39
CA GLU A 100 0.40 -4.52 -10.16
C GLU A 100 -0.47 -5.47 -9.32
N VAL A 101 -0.10 -5.70 -8.06
CA VAL A 101 -0.91 -6.54 -7.17
C VAL A 101 -2.23 -5.87 -6.80
N ALA A 102 -2.23 -4.55 -6.57
CA ALA A 102 -3.45 -3.80 -6.30
C ALA A 102 -4.47 -3.90 -7.45
N GLU A 103 -4.02 -3.85 -8.71
CA GLU A 103 -4.87 -4.03 -9.89
C GLU A 103 -5.46 -5.46 -9.97
N VAL A 104 -4.75 -6.48 -9.47
CA VAL A 104 -5.25 -7.86 -9.37
C VAL A 104 -6.24 -8.04 -8.22
N VAL A 105 -6.13 -7.22 -7.18
CA VAL A 105 -7.02 -7.22 -6.00
C VAL A 105 -8.31 -6.46 -6.30
N GLU A 106 -8.22 -5.30 -6.95
CA GLU A 106 -9.31 -4.36 -7.22
C GLU A 106 -10.64 -5.00 -7.68
N PRO A 107 -10.68 -5.86 -8.71
CA PRO A 107 -11.95 -6.42 -9.19
C PRO A 107 -12.59 -7.43 -8.23
N LYS A 108 -11.86 -7.89 -7.21
CA LYS A 108 -12.34 -8.83 -6.18
C LYS A 108 -12.89 -8.11 -4.96
N LEU A 109 -12.72 -6.80 -4.87
CA LEU A 109 -13.20 -6.00 -3.74
C LEU A 109 -14.72 -5.84 -3.80
N PRO A 110 -15.38 -5.73 -2.64
CA PRO A 110 -16.80 -5.40 -2.57
C PRO A 110 -17.12 -4.13 -3.38
N LYS A 111 -18.26 -4.13 -4.06
CA LYS A 111 -18.75 -2.95 -4.79
C LYS A 111 -19.17 -1.86 -3.83
#